data_AF-A0A7X8QST7-F1
#
_entry.id   AF-A0A7X8QST7-F1
#
_cell.length_a   1.000
_cell.length_b   1.000
_cell.length_c   1.000
_cell.angle_alpha   90.00
_cell.angle_beta   90.00
_cell.angle_gamma   90.00
#
_symmetry.space_group_name_H-M   'P 1'
#
loop_
_entity.id
_entity.type
_entity.pdbx_description
1 polymer ?
#
loop_
_entity_poly.entity_id
_entity_poly.type
_entity_poly.pdbx_seq_one_letter_code
_entity_poly.pdbx_strand_id
1 'polypeptide(L)'
;MNSEQQRLEQYETYKKNAFDTRFDRWSTLLRDIDRTANPEHTVVRFPNASSYLFTTGFTKWAIDPVYSAYKNYTDAEYDIFLKGMEQFPFVIITHCHADHCQKSMLHHLHTNNQTSIIIPAAISDLFFTNNQLAPADVTILNQGETIEIDGIKITCYAGYHSEPGTPGYPSGSFLVTLPDGVTIFFPVDIRDYSLPPPANLPPIDYLFGHVWLGRDCSHHADFPMVADFSNFMLRFKPTNLILTHLCEISRSADSMWLPRHADLIKKEIATLSPETYVTAPHFGSLLTLEKKFTRDIFVDWPQTMQSEFLNNLGVCIKLDRYTELIDDVIASRSPLLELNGALPEDIDTLANKIDSWRSVGGRILSYHIPDIVPASLNLDKLIAGCKTFIELGIDRVTLHPPRCPVADFHANSSHYFELYATLVEPLVKAGLAIGIENMHMAANEPPHARYRLGHLPAECVMFIDKLSAKTGYKNIGFHFDIGHAANNTPYTQLFPPAYWLQTLGHLINGMHLHQFIAFPCTDNPFPEGHRHVCGRTGGYPDFSPLFETWTNHTARAPMFLEVSRGIESSPLPSLHRLRNNW
;
A
#
# COMPACT_ATOMS: atom_id res chain seq x y z
N MET A 1 32.71 0.49 -26.26
CA MET A 1 33.04 1.42 -25.16
C MET A 1 33.11 0.63 -23.87
N ASN A 2 34.11 0.85 -23.02
CA ASN A 2 34.20 0.20 -21.70
C ASN A 2 33.01 0.68 -20.82
N SER A 3 32.51 -0.19 -19.93
CA SER A 3 31.36 0.07 -19.05
C SER A 3 31.53 1.32 -18.17
N GLU A 4 32.76 1.68 -17.82
CA GLU A 4 33.09 2.87 -17.03
C GLU A 4 32.91 4.16 -17.82
N GLN A 5 33.35 4.18 -19.08
CA GLN A 5 33.19 5.33 -19.97
C GLN A 5 31.70 5.65 -20.17
N GLN A 6 30.86 4.62 -20.31
CA GLN A 6 29.40 4.79 -20.39
C GLN A 6 28.81 5.40 -19.11
N ARG A 7 29.34 5.04 -17.93
CA ARG A 7 28.89 5.61 -16.64
C ARG A 7 29.30 7.07 -16.49
N LEU A 8 30.48 7.45 -16.97
CA LEU A 8 30.95 8.84 -17.00
C LEU A 8 30.14 9.70 -17.98
N GLU A 9 29.88 9.19 -19.20
CA GLU A 9 29.01 9.86 -20.17
C GLU A 9 27.59 10.07 -19.63
N GLN A 10 27.05 9.08 -18.90
CA GLN A 10 25.77 9.21 -18.23
C GLN A 10 25.81 10.28 -17.13
N TYR A 11 26.86 10.32 -16.31
CA TYR A 11 27.06 11.38 -15.31
C TYR A 11 27.05 12.77 -15.94
N GLU A 12 27.85 12.99 -17.00
CA GLU A 12 27.90 14.29 -17.68
C GLU A 12 26.54 14.69 -18.25
N THR A 13 25.79 13.72 -18.81
CA THR A 13 24.44 13.95 -19.32
C THR A 13 23.48 14.40 -18.22
N TYR A 14 23.47 13.71 -17.07
CA TYR A 14 22.60 14.07 -15.95
C TYR A 14 23.00 15.40 -15.32
N LYS A 15 24.30 15.64 -15.13
CA LYS A 15 24.81 16.89 -14.57
C LYS A 15 24.46 18.08 -15.47
N LYS A 16 24.70 17.96 -16.77
CA LYS A 16 24.33 18.99 -17.75
C LYS A 16 22.83 19.24 -17.75
N ASN A 17 22.00 18.19 -17.83
CA ASN A 17 20.55 18.34 -17.81
C ASN A 17 20.05 18.99 -16.51
N ALA A 18 20.57 18.56 -15.35
CA ALA A 18 20.23 19.13 -14.05
C ALA A 18 20.58 20.62 -13.99
N PHE A 19 21.75 21.01 -14.52
CA PHE A 19 22.19 22.40 -14.59
C PHE A 19 21.35 23.24 -15.56
N ASP A 20 21.20 22.81 -16.82
CA ASP A 20 20.53 23.58 -17.88
C ASP A 20 19.06 23.88 -17.56
N THR A 21 18.37 22.95 -16.90
CA THR A 21 16.92 23.06 -16.62
C THR A 21 16.62 23.59 -15.22
N ARG A 22 17.65 23.89 -14.41
CA ARG A 22 17.51 24.30 -13.01
C ARG A 22 16.65 25.55 -12.87
N PHE A 23 16.93 26.59 -13.65
CA PHE A 23 16.22 27.86 -13.54
C PHE A 23 14.73 27.70 -13.91
N ASP A 24 14.44 27.04 -15.02
CA ASP A 24 13.07 26.79 -15.46
C ASP A 24 12.26 26.00 -14.43
N ARG A 25 12.89 25.01 -13.79
CA ARG A 25 12.25 24.22 -12.71
C ARG A 25 11.95 25.08 -11.50
N TRP A 26 12.95 25.76 -10.95
CA TRP A 26 12.76 26.62 -9.76
C TRP A 26 11.72 27.71 -10.02
N SER A 27 11.88 28.45 -11.12
CA SER A 27 10.96 29.53 -11.47
C SER A 27 9.53 29.04 -11.71
N THR A 28 9.35 27.88 -12.34
CA THR A 28 8.04 27.27 -12.56
C THR A 28 7.40 26.81 -11.25
N LEU A 29 8.12 26.06 -10.42
CA LEU A 29 7.58 25.54 -9.16
C LEU A 29 7.21 26.66 -8.19
N LEU A 30 8.02 27.71 -8.09
CA LEU A 30 7.75 28.87 -7.25
C LEU A 30 6.60 29.73 -7.78
N ARG A 31 6.50 29.90 -9.10
CA ARG A 31 5.40 30.65 -9.75
C ARG A 31 4.06 29.93 -9.58
N ASP A 32 4.03 28.61 -9.76
CA ASP A 32 2.81 27.80 -9.78
C ASP A 32 2.50 27.16 -8.43
N ILE A 33 3.20 27.57 -7.35
CA ILE A 33 3.06 26.97 -6.02
C ILE A 33 1.61 27.02 -5.50
N ASP A 34 0.93 28.15 -5.66
CA ASP A 34 -0.48 28.32 -5.26
C ASP A 34 -1.44 27.56 -6.17
N ARG A 35 -1.11 27.44 -7.47
CA ARG A 35 -1.94 26.72 -8.45
C ARG A 35 -1.92 25.21 -8.23
N THR A 36 -0.82 24.72 -7.69
CA THR A 36 -0.58 23.31 -7.41
C THR A 36 -0.81 22.95 -5.94
N ALA A 37 -1.14 23.94 -5.10
CA ALA A 37 -1.57 23.71 -3.73
C ALA A 37 -2.94 23.02 -3.71
N ASN A 38 -3.16 22.22 -2.67
CA ASN A 38 -4.44 21.55 -2.45
C ASN A 38 -4.90 21.90 -1.02
N PRO A 39 -6.09 22.49 -0.82
CA PRO A 39 -6.61 22.80 0.50
C PRO A 39 -6.73 21.59 1.44
N GLU A 40 -6.95 20.41 0.88
CA GLU A 40 -7.25 19.17 1.62
C GLU A 40 -6.02 18.29 1.86
N HIS A 41 -4.89 18.57 1.18
CA HIS A 41 -3.73 17.69 1.19
C HIS A 41 -2.42 18.45 1.31
N THR A 42 -1.35 17.73 1.65
CA THR A 42 0.01 18.27 1.50
C THR A 42 0.57 17.93 0.14
N VAL A 43 1.17 18.90 -0.55
CA VAL A 43 1.87 18.69 -1.82
C VAL A 43 3.33 19.07 -1.65
N VAL A 44 4.24 18.16 -1.99
CA VAL A 44 5.69 18.39 -2.02
C VAL A 44 6.17 18.55 -3.46
N ARG A 45 7.12 19.46 -3.68
CA ARG A 45 7.75 19.74 -4.97
C ARG A 45 9.25 19.55 -4.86
N PHE A 46 9.87 19.02 -5.92
CA PHE A 46 11.27 18.62 -5.95
C PHE A 46 12.07 19.49 -6.94
N PRO A 47 12.47 20.72 -6.57
CA PRO A 47 13.22 21.58 -7.48
C PRO A 47 14.63 21.06 -7.82
N ASN A 48 15.28 20.33 -6.90
CA ASN A 48 16.62 19.77 -7.07
C ASN A 48 16.86 18.55 -6.15
N ALA A 49 18.13 18.22 -5.89
CA ALA A 49 18.57 17.02 -5.16
C ALA A 49 18.08 16.94 -3.70
N SER A 50 18.16 18.05 -2.97
CA SER A 50 18.06 18.09 -1.50
C SER A 50 17.11 19.19 -0.98
N SER A 51 16.50 19.97 -1.86
CA SER A 51 15.52 20.99 -1.50
C SER A 51 14.10 20.52 -1.77
N TYR A 52 13.19 20.81 -0.85
CA TYR A 52 11.79 20.41 -0.95
C TYR A 52 10.87 21.57 -0.59
N LEU A 53 9.86 21.81 -1.42
CA LEU A 53 8.89 22.89 -1.24
C LEU A 53 7.50 22.28 -1.00
N PHE A 54 6.92 22.58 0.15
CA PHE A 54 5.64 22.06 0.58
C PHE A 54 4.55 23.11 0.55
N THR A 55 3.33 22.64 0.30
CA THR A 55 2.09 23.33 0.62
C THR A 55 1.22 22.38 1.40
N THR A 56 0.90 22.69 2.65
CA THR A 56 -0.04 21.94 3.51
C THR A 56 -1.30 22.78 3.64
N GLY A 57 -2.35 22.41 2.90
CA GLY A 57 -3.44 23.35 2.64
C GLY A 57 -2.89 24.60 1.92
N PHE A 58 -2.99 25.75 2.58
CA PHE A 58 -2.45 27.02 2.09
C PHE A 58 -1.10 27.42 2.71
N THR A 59 -0.62 26.70 3.73
CA THR A 59 0.65 27.03 4.38
C THR A 59 1.82 26.51 3.56
N LYS A 60 2.71 27.41 3.15
CA LYS A 60 3.94 27.10 2.41
C LYS A 60 5.10 26.89 3.37
N TRP A 61 5.88 25.84 3.18
CA TRP A 61 7.10 25.63 3.96
C TRP A 61 8.14 24.88 3.15
N ALA A 62 9.41 25.00 3.54
CA ALA A 62 10.50 24.34 2.82
C ALA A 62 11.51 23.71 3.78
N ILE A 63 12.20 22.69 3.31
CA ILE A 63 13.36 22.12 4.00
C ILE A 63 14.56 22.14 3.05
N ASP A 64 15.68 22.62 3.58
CA ASP A 64 16.96 22.81 2.90
C ASP A 64 16.86 23.48 1.51
N PRO A 65 16.15 24.63 1.35
CA PRO A 65 16.09 25.30 0.06
C PRO A 65 17.44 25.87 -0.36
N VAL A 66 17.96 25.39 -1.49
CA VAL A 66 19.24 25.80 -2.08
C VAL A 66 19.05 25.92 -3.59
N TYR A 67 19.16 27.12 -4.14
CA TYR A 67 19.13 27.30 -5.58
C TYR A 67 20.38 26.67 -6.23
N SER A 68 21.57 26.98 -5.69
CA SER A 68 22.81 26.31 -6.09
C SER A 68 23.90 26.49 -5.03
N ALA A 69 24.66 25.42 -4.79
CA ALA A 69 25.80 25.41 -3.88
C ALA A 69 26.94 26.37 -4.29
N TYR A 70 27.06 26.71 -5.58
CA TYR A 70 28.09 27.60 -6.10
C TYR A 70 27.47 28.71 -6.97
N LYS A 71 28.14 29.88 -7.08
CA LYS A 71 27.68 30.97 -7.94
C LYS A 71 27.91 30.65 -9.42
N ASN A 72 26.97 29.94 -10.01
CA ASN A 72 26.93 29.54 -11.43
C ASN A 72 25.56 29.88 -12.06
N TYR A 73 25.03 31.03 -11.67
CA TYR A 73 23.74 31.58 -12.07
C TYR A 73 23.86 33.09 -12.29
N THR A 74 22.91 33.67 -13.02
CA THR A 74 22.82 35.13 -13.16
C THR A 74 22.14 35.75 -11.94
N ASP A 75 22.44 37.03 -11.67
CA ASP A 75 21.79 37.74 -10.55
C ASP A 75 20.27 37.82 -10.77
N ALA A 76 19.81 37.98 -12.02
CA ALA A 76 18.37 38.01 -12.35
C ALA A 76 17.64 36.68 -12.06
N GLU A 77 18.27 35.54 -12.36
CA GLU A 77 17.71 34.23 -12.00
C GLU A 77 17.60 34.07 -10.49
N TYR A 78 18.62 34.56 -9.78
CA TYR A 78 18.69 34.44 -8.34
C TYR A 78 17.68 35.35 -7.62
N ASP A 79 17.47 36.56 -8.11
CA ASP A 79 16.45 37.48 -7.59
C ASP A 79 15.04 36.90 -7.71
N ILE A 80 14.73 36.20 -8.81
CA ILE A 80 13.46 35.50 -8.99
C ILE A 80 13.31 34.38 -7.95
N PHE A 81 14.36 33.61 -7.72
CA PHE A 81 14.37 32.59 -6.66
C PHE A 81 14.14 33.21 -5.28
N LEU A 82 14.89 34.25 -4.91
CA LEU A 82 14.76 34.93 -3.61
C LEU A 82 13.34 35.46 -3.38
N LYS A 83 12.78 36.15 -4.38
CA LYS A 83 11.41 36.67 -4.33
C LYS A 83 10.38 35.55 -4.20
N GLY A 84 10.62 34.40 -4.83
CA GLY A 84 9.77 33.23 -4.66
C GLY A 84 9.80 32.68 -3.23
N MET A 85 10.98 32.68 -2.60
CA MET A 85 11.18 32.20 -1.22
C MET A 85 10.55 33.09 -0.15
N GLU A 86 10.31 34.37 -0.42
CA GLU A 86 9.58 35.28 0.50
C GLU A 86 8.16 34.79 0.82
N GLN A 87 7.58 33.94 -0.03
CA GLN A 87 6.23 33.40 0.17
C GLN A 87 6.14 32.33 1.26
N PHE A 88 7.26 31.90 1.85
CA PHE A 88 7.31 30.80 2.80
C PHE A 88 7.36 31.36 4.23
N PRO A 89 6.28 31.19 5.03
CA PRO A 89 6.25 31.54 6.44
C PRO A 89 7.39 30.95 7.27
N PHE A 90 7.88 29.76 6.91
CA PHE A 90 9.04 29.18 7.55
C PHE A 90 9.85 28.25 6.63
N VAL A 91 11.12 28.12 6.95
CA VAL A 91 12.05 27.18 6.33
C VAL A 91 12.82 26.41 7.41
N ILE A 92 13.11 25.14 7.15
CA ILE A 92 13.88 24.26 8.04
C ILE A 92 15.26 24.04 7.41
N ILE A 93 16.33 24.22 8.19
CA ILE A 93 17.71 23.93 7.77
C ILE A 93 18.27 22.82 8.65
N THR A 94 18.68 21.73 8.02
CA THR A 94 19.07 20.49 8.73
C THR A 94 20.54 20.48 9.13
N HIS A 95 21.41 21.02 8.28
CA HIS A 95 22.85 21.17 8.50
C HIS A 95 23.49 22.16 7.53
N CYS A 96 24.75 22.54 7.79
CA CYS A 96 25.42 23.68 7.15
C CYS A 96 26.28 23.32 5.92
N HIS A 97 25.99 22.22 5.23
CA HIS A 97 26.62 21.94 3.94
C HIS A 97 26.06 22.81 2.81
N ALA A 98 26.86 23.09 1.79
CA ALA A 98 26.51 24.04 0.72
C ALA A 98 25.32 23.59 -0.14
N ASP A 99 25.06 22.28 -0.19
CA ASP A 99 23.91 21.62 -0.83
C ASP A 99 22.64 21.60 0.04
N HIS A 100 22.71 22.11 1.28
CA HIS A 100 21.58 22.19 2.23
C HIS A 100 21.36 23.59 2.82
N CYS A 101 22.37 24.46 2.79
CA CYS A 101 22.39 25.73 3.49
C CYS A 101 22.94 26.86 2.60
N GLN A 102 22.05 27.65 2.00
CA GLN A 102 22.43 28.77 1.13
C GLN A 102 22.45 30.11 1.87
N LYS A 103 23.66 30.58 2.21
CA LYS A 103 23.90 31.79 3.00
C LYS A 103 23.17 33.04 2.53
N SER A 104 23.27 33.38 1.25
CA SER A 104 22.68 34.64 0.73
C SER A 104 21.15 34.62 0.78
N MET A 105 20.52 33.46 0.62
CA MET A 105 19.08 33.29 0.80
C MET A 105 18.71 33.44 2.28
N LEU A 106 19.47 32.82 3.19
CA LEU A 106 19.18 32.92 4.63
C LEU A 106 19.29 34.36 5.15
N HIS A 107 20.25 35.15 4.66
CA HIS A 107 20.34 36.57 5.00
C HIS A 107 19.12 37.37 4.50
N HIS A 108 18.66 37.08 3.29
CA HIS A 108 17.46 37.69 2.71
C HIS A 108 16.22 37.35 3.53
N LEU A 109 16.01 36.06 3.85
CA LEU A 109 14.87 35.61 4.64
C LEU A 109 14.92 36.13 6.09
N HIS A 110 16.09 36.13 6.72
CA HIS A 110 16.23 36.65 8.08
C HIS A 110 15.87 38.14 8.20
N THR A 111 16.10 38.93 7.14
CA THR A 111 15.85 40.38 7.14
C THR A 111 14.45 40.75 6.64
N ASN A 112 13.67 39.81 6.10
CA ASN A 112 12.35 40.10 5.54
C ASN A 112 11.24 40.25 6.61
N ASN A 113 11.49 39.85 7.86
CA ASN A 113 10.54 39.84 8.99
C ASN A 113 9.23 39.06 8.75
N GLN A 114 9.22 38.15 7.78
CA GLN A 114 8.06 37.34 7.38
C GLN A 114 8.33 35.84 7.46
N THR A 115 9.59 35.43 7.34
CA THR A 115 9.99 34.02 7.32
C THR A 115 10.74 33.64 8.59
N SER A 116 10.24 32.63 9.30
CA SER A 116 10.96 32.00 10.42
C SER A 116 11.96 30.98 9.89
N ILE A 117 13.19 31.02 10.38
CA ILE A 117 14.21 30.01 10.09
C ILE A 117 14.27 29.04 11.28
N ILE A 118 14.08 27.75 11.03
CA ILE A 118 14.11 26.69 12.04
C ILE A 118 15.37 25.86 11.86
N ILE A 119 16.16 25.70 12.93
CA ILE A 119 17.38 24.90 12.93
C ILE A 119 17.45 23.96 14.14
N PRO A 120 18.16 22.82 14.04
CA PRO A 120 18.49 22.02 15.21
C PRO A 120 19.55 22.72 16.07
N ALA A 121 19.46 22.59 17.39
CA ALA A 121 20.43 23.14 18.34
C ALA A 121 21.86 22.69 18.04
N ALA A 122 22.02 21.45 17.54
CA ALA A 122 23.30 20.86 17.17
C ALA A 122 24.09 21.68 16.14
N ILE A 123 23.43 22.46 15.27
CA ILE A 123 24.11 23.24 14.23
C ILE A 123 24.22 24.72 14.56
N SER A 124 23.66 25.18 15.68
CA SER A 124 23.49 26.62 15.99
C SER A 124 24.78 27.43 15.87
N ASP A 125 25.85 27.01 16.55
CA ASP A 125 27.15 27.71 16.50
C ASP A 125 27.72 27.80 15.09
N LEU A 126 27.68 26.67 14.35
CA LEU A 126 28.16 26.58 12.98
C LEU A 126 27.30 27.43 12.03
N PHE A 127 25.99 27.43 12.23
CA PHE A 127 25.01 28.17 11.44
C PHE A 127 25.24 29.67 11.56
N PHE A 128 25.34 30.21 12.77
CA PHE A 128 25.56 31.65 12.95
C PHE A 128 26.94 32.09 12.47
N THR A 129 27.96 31.26 12.72
CA THR A 129 29.34 31.55 12.26
C THR A 129 29.43 31.60 10.74
N ASN A 130 28.90 30.57 10.05
CA ASN A 130 29.01 30.47 8.59
C ASN A 130 28.13 31.52 7.89
N ASN A 131 26.92 31.76 8.41
CA ASN A 131 25.95 32.62 7.77
C ASN A 131 26.04 34.09 8.19
N GLN A 132 26.78 34.42 9.25
CA GLN A 132 26.90 35.78 9.81
C GLN A 132 25.53 36.40 10.14
N LEU A 133 24.67 35.60 10.79
CA LEU A 133 23.33 36.00 11.22
C LEU A 133 23.30 36.20 12.73
N ALA A 134 22.41 37.07 13.20
CA ALA A 134 22.15 37.21 14.63
C ALA A 134 21.24 36.05 15.11
N PRO A 135 21.35 35.61 16.37
CA PRO A 135 20.44 34.60 16.93
C PRO A 135 18.98 35.03 17.07
N ALA A 136 18.72 36.34 17.05
CA ALA A 136 17.35 36.85 17.07
C ALA A 136 16.58 36.30 15.86
N ASP A 137 15.29 35.99 16.04
CA ASP A 137 14.39 35.58 14.96
C ASP A 137 14.74 34.26 14.23
N VAL A 138 15.59 33.43 14.84
CA VAL A 138 15.84 32.03 14.44
C VAL A 138 15.28 31.10 15.51
N THR A 139 14.45 30.14 15.12
CA THR A 139 13.90 29.12 16.01
C THR A 139 14.89 27.97 16.13
N ILE A 140 15.41 27.73 17.33
CA ILE A 140 16.39 26.67 17.61
C ILE A 140 15.67 25.55 18.37
N LEU A 141 15.68 24.34 17.83
CA LEU A 141 15.05 23.17 18.47
C LEU A 141 16.08 22.22 19.06
N ASN A 142 15.93 21.91 20.34
CA ASN A 142 16.68 20.83 20.98
C ASN A 142 16.15 19.46 20.53
N GLN A 143 16.94 18.41 20.73
CA GLN A 143 16.48 17.05 20.48
C GLN A 143 15.24 16.74 21.34
N GLY A 144 14.18 16.26 20.69
CA GLY A 144 12.88 15.96 21.29
C GLY A 144 11.97 17.17 21.43
N GLU A 145 12.43 18.37 21.12
CA GLU A 145 11.61 19.58 21.15
C GLU A 145 10.72 19.68 19.92
N THR A 146 9.48 20.12 20.14
CA THR A 146 8.47 20.29 19.11
C THR A 146 7.97 21.74 19.08
N ILE A 147 7.83 22.29 17.88
CA ILE A 147 7.06 23.51 17.62
C ILE A 147 5.87 23.20 16.72
N GLU A 148 4.90 24.09 16.70
CA GLU A 148 3.73 23.99 15.84
C GLU A 148 3.51 25.33 15.12
N ILE A 149 3.40 25.28 13.79
CA ILE A 149 3.10 26.44 12.93
C ILE A 149 1.97 26.04 11.99
N ASP A 150 0.84 26.75 12.06
CA ASP A 150 -0.37 26.45 11.27
C ASP A 150 -0.83 24.99 11.33
N GLY A 151 -0.74 24.37 12.52
CA GLY A 151 -1.10 22.95 12.72
C GLY A 151 -0.04 21.95 12.28
N ILE A 152 1.07 22.40 11.69
CA ILE A 152 2.21 21.57 11.29
C ILE A 152 3.15 21.46 12.49
N LYS A 153 3.27 20.25 13.05
CA LYS A 153 4.16 19.97 14.18
C LYS A 153 5.52 19.54 13.67
N ILE A 154 6.58 20.16 14.17
CA ILE A 154 7.96 19.92 13.74
C ILE A 154 8.76 19.53 14.96
N THR A 155 9.23 18.29 15.01
CA THR A 155 10.00 17.73 16.12
C THR A 155 11.43 17.44 15.68
N CYS A 156 12.40 17.94 16.43
CA CYS A 156 13.82 17.75 16.14
C CYS A 156 14.35 16.46 16.76
N TYR A 157 15.17 15.72 16.02
CA TYR A 157 15.90 14.54 16.47
C TYR A 157 17.39 14.65 16.13
N ALA A 158 18.21 13.75 16.69
CA ALA A 158 19.63 13.67 16.34
C ALA A 158 19.82 13.36 14.84
N GLY A 159 20.82 13.97 14.22
CA GLY A 159 21.23 13.69 12.85
C GLY A 159 22.12 12.45 12.73
N TYR A 160 22.25 11.93 11.51
CA TYR A 160 22.98 10.70 11.19
C TYR A 160 24.19 10.93 10.26
N HIS A 161 24.65 12.18 10.14
CA HIS A 161 25.59 12.59 9.10
C HIS A 161 27.06 12.24 9.40
N SER A 162 27.40 11.89 10.65
CA SER A 162 28.80 11.62 11.00
C SER A 162 29.27 10.29 10.42
N GLU A 163 30.22 10.30 9.49
CA GLU A 163 30.80 9.05 8.95
C GLU A 163 31.69 8.38 10.01
N PRO A 164 31.52 7.07 10.30
CA PRO A 164 32.32 6.37 11.29
C PRO A 164 33.82 6.52 11.05
N GLY A 165 34.56 6.95 12.08
CA GLY A 165 36.01 7.15 12.00
C GLY A 165 36.47 8.50 11.46
N THR A 166 35.54 9.43 11.17
CA THR A 166 35.84 10.81 10.76
C THR A 166 35.44 11.82 11.85
N PRO A 167 35.98 13.06 11.84
CA PRO A 167 35.42 14.14 12.65
C PRO A 167 33.95 14.34 12.25
N GLY A 168 33.04 14.07 13.17
CA GLY A 168 31.60 14.19 12.92
C GLY A 168 31.20 15.59 12.48
N TYR A 169 30.17 15.69 11.64
CA TYR A 169 29.59 16.96 11.23
C TYR A 169 28.22 17.13 11.91
N PRO A 170 27.96 18.26 12.58
CA PRO A 170 26.68 18.48 13.25
C PRO A 170 25.52 18.51 12.27
N SER A 171 24.46 17.78 12.57
CA SER A 171 23.20 17.79 11.82
C SER A 171 22.02 17.43 12.72
N GLY A 172 20.81 17.74 12.25
CA GLY A 172 19.56 17.33 12.89
C GLY A 172 18.63 16.64 11.91
N SER A 173 17.86 15.69 12.43
CA SER A 173 16.75 15.05 11.73
C SER A 173 15.43 15.68 12.15
N PHE A 174 14.41 15.63 11.31
CA PHE A 174 13.10 16.22 11.62
C PHE A 174 11.95 15.25 11.36
N LEU A 175 11.06 15.15 12.33
CA LEU A 175 9.72 14.58 12.16
C LEU A 175 8.73 15.73 11.98
N VAL A 176 8.02 15.73 10.86
CA VAL A 176 6.92 16.64 10.59
C VAL A 176 5.62 15.87 10.69
N THR A 177 4.71 16.29 11.56
CA THR A 177 3.34 15.76 11.63
C THR A 177 2.39 16.82 11.09
N LEU A 178 1.68 16.48 10.04
CA LEU A 178 0.73 17.34 9.35
C LEU A 178 -0.61 17.39 10.10
N PRO A 179 -1.47 18.39 9.83
CA PRO A 179 -2.75 18.54 10.51
C PRO A 179 -3.70 17.33 10.39
N ASP A 180 -3.61 16.59 9.27
CA ASP A 180 -4.36 15.36 9.01
C ASP A 180 -3.75 14.11 9.66
N GLY A 181 -2.65 14.27 10.40
CA GLY A 181 -1.93 13.21 11.08
C GLY A 181 -0.98 12.41 10.20
N VAL A 182 -0.68 12.85 8.96
CA VAL A 182 0.42 12.30 8.16
C VAL A 182 1.75 12.62 8.82
N THR A 183 2.64 11.63 8.86
CA THR A 183 3.99 11.74 9.42
C THR A 183 5.05 11.67 8.33
N ILE A 184 5.93 12.66 8.32
CA ILE A 184 7.04 12.77 7.37
C ILE A 184 8.35 12.81 8.16
N PHE A 185 9.27 11.90 7.88
CA PHE A 185 10.57 11.87 8.54
C PHE A 185 11.72 12.17 7.59
N PHE A 186 12.57 13.09 8.02
CA PHE A 186 13.79 13.52 7.34
C PHE A 186 14.99 13.15 8.21
N PRO A 187 15.61 11.97 8.01
CA PRO A 187 16.85 11.59 8.69
C PRO A 187 18.08 12.33 8.14
N VAL A 188 17.97 12.84 6.90
CA VAL A 188 18.87 13.73 6.15
C VAL A 188 20.35 13.35 6.10
N ASP A 189 20.85 13.28 4.87
CA ASP A 189 22.25 13.13 4.50
C ASP A 189 23.06 12.14 5.37
N ILE A 190 22.49 10.95 5.59
CA ILE A 190 23.03 9.92 6.48
C ILE A 190 24.39 9.42 5.99
N ARG A 191 25.31 9.18 6.93
CA ARG A 191 26.62 8.54 6.69
C ARG A 191 26.92 7.37 7.63
N ASP A 192 26.15 7.19 8.70
CA ASP A 192 26.29 6.07 9.63
C ASP A 192 25.00 5.24 9.71
N TYR A 193 25.02 4.09 9.02
CA TYR A 193 23.93 3.12 9.05
C TYR A 193 23.95 2.22 10.30
N SER A 194 24.96 2.29 11.16
CA SER A 194 24.99 1.46 12.37
C SER A 194 24.10 2.01 13.48
N LEU A 195 23.79 3.31 13.46
CA LEU A 195 22.99 3.97 14.48
C LEU A 195 21.52 3.51 14.47
N PRO A 196 20.85 3.42 15.63
CA PRO A 196 19.45 3.09 15.69
C PRO A 196 18.55 4.29 15.32
N PRO A 197 17.34 4.06 14.81
CA PRO A 197 16.28 5.06 14.80
C PRO A 197 15.99 5.58 16.22
N PRO A 198 15.44 6.80 16.38
CA PRO A 198 15.00 7.28 17.69
C PRO A 198 13.90 6.37 18.25
N ALA A 199 14.01 6.00 19.53
CA ALA A 199 13.14 5.00 20.16
C ALA A 199 11.64 5.40 20.21
N ASN A 200 11.35 6.70 20.15
CA ASN A 200 10.00 7.25 20.29
C ASN A 200 9.43 7.79 18.97
N LEU A 201 9.89 7.29 17.81
CA LEU A 201 9.25 7.65 16.54
C LEU A 201 7.86 6.99 16.44
N PRO A 202 6.84 7.74 16.01
CA PRO A 202 5.57 7.13 15.59
C PRO A 202 5.77 6.32 14.30
N PRO A 203 4.76 5.55 13.85
CA PRO A 203 4.74 5.01 12.49
C PRO A 203 5.00 6.13 11.48
N ILE A 204 5.79 5.84 10.43
CA ILE A 204 6.21 6.83 9.43
C ILE A 204 5.47 6.59 8.11
N ASP A 205 4.66 7.56 7.69
CA ASP A 205 3.94 7.48 6.42
C ASP A 205 4.89 7.74 5.23
N TYR A 206 5.77 8.74 5.37
CA TYR A 206 6.74 9.14 4.35
C TYR A 206 8.15 9.33 4.94
N LEU A 207 9.11 8.55 4.45
CA LEU A 207 10.52 8.68 4.78
C LEU A 207 11.30 9.26 3.60
N PHE A 208 12.07 10.33 3.84
CA PHE A 208 12.92 10.94 2.82
C PHE A 208 14.36 10.46 2.96
N GLY A 209 14.74 9.46 2.15
CA GLY A 209 16.07 8.87 2.14
C GLY A 209 17.01 9.61 1.20
N HIS A 210 18.04 10.26 1.75
CA HIS A 210 19.13 10.82 0.94
C HIS A 210 20.07 9.69 0.54
N VAL A 211 20.13 9.39 -0.74
CA VAL A 211 20.90 8.26 -1.25
C VAL A 211 22.39 8.51 -1.03
N TRP A 212 23.06 7.60 -0.32
CA TRP A 212 24.50 7.57 -0.20
C TRP A 212 24.98 6.12 -0.11
N LEU A 213 25.76 5.65 -1.08
CA LEU A 213 26.14 4.23 -1.17
C LEU A 213 27.64 3.99 -0.91
N GLY A 214 28.27 4.95 -0.25
CA GLY A 214 29.70 4.95 0.07
C GLY A 214 30.44 6.13 -0.54
N ARG A 215 31.67 6.34 -0.08
CA ARG A 215 32.54 7.42 -0.53
C ARG A 215 33.20 7.06 -1.87
N ASP A 216 33.26 8.04 -2.77
CA ASP A 216 33.99 8.01 -4.04
C ASP A 216 33.69 6.82 -4.98
N CYS A 217 32.51 6.20 -4.84
CA CYS A 217 32.18 4.96 -5.55
C CYS A 217 31.03 5.07 -6.58
N SER A 218 30.47 6.27 -6.86
CA SER A 218 29.24 6.38 -7.67
C SER A 218 29.38 6.00 -9.15
N HIS A 219 30.60 5.88 -9.69
CA HIS A 219 30.86 5.40 -11.05
C HIS A 219 31.45 3.98 -11.09
N HIS A 220 31.53 3.29 -9.95
CA HIS A 220 31.97 1.89 -9.89
C HIS A 220 30.82 0.95 -10.29
N ALA A 221 31.12 -0.35 -10.46
CA ALA A 221 30.12 -1.38 -10.75
C ALA A 221 29.45 -1.93 -9.48
N ASP A 222 30.19 -1.91 -8.37
CA ASP A 222 29.75 -2.44 -7.08
C ASP A 222 29.40 -1.30 -6.12
N PHE A 223 28.23 -1.40 -5.49
CA PHE A 223 27.73 -0.42 -4.52
C PHE A 223 27.60 -1.11 -3.16
N PRO A 224 28.67 -1.13 -2.35
CA PRO A 224 28.76 -2.00 -1.17
C PRO A 224 27.70 -1.70 -0.12
N MET A 225 27.20 -0.46 -0.07
CA MET A 225 26.25 -0.03 0.97
C MET A 225 24.78 -0.08 0.54
N VAL A 226 24.41 -0.69 -0.60
CA VAL A 226 23.00 -0.82 -1.00
C VAL A 226 22.18 -1.58 0.04
N ALA A 227 22.71 -2.70 0.53
CA ALA A 227 22.06 -3.48 1.57
C ALA A 227 21.99 -2.71 2.90
N ASP A 228 23.08 -2.05 3.30
CA ASP A 228 23.12 -1.29 4.56
C ASP A 228 22.16 -0.10 4.55
N PHE A 229 22.14 0.67 3.45
CA PHE A 229 21.19 1.75 3.24
C PHE A 229 19.76 1.24 3.31
N SER A 230 19.44 0.17 2.58
CA SER A 230 18.08 -0.38 2.50
C SER A 230 17.59 -0.88 3.87
N ASN A 231 18.43 -1.65 4.58
CA ASN A 231 18.12 -2.11 5.94
C ASN A 231 18.01 -0.95 6.94
N PHE A 232 18.82 0.10 6.79
CA PHE A 232 18.70 1.30 7.62
C PHE A 232 17.37 2.02 7.39
N MET A 233 16.97 2.25 6.14
CA MET A 233 15.68 2.88 5.82
C MET A 233 14.49 2.06 6.34
N LEU A 234 14.54 0.73 6.21
CA LEU A 234 13.44 -0.15 6.65
C LEU A 234 13.31 -0.23 8.18
N ARG A 235 14.34 0.12 8.95
CA ARG A 235 14.23 0.20 10.43
C ARG A 235 13.28 1.30 10.90
N PHE A 236 13.04 2.32 10.07
CA PHE A 236 12.02 3.35 10.33
C PHE A 236 10.59 2.88 9.99
N LYS A 237 10.44 1.68 9.41
CA LYS A 237 9.16 1.08 9.00
C LYS A 237 8.27 2.02 8.17
N PRO A 238 8.79 2.62 7.09
CA PRO A 238 8.02 3.57 6.30
C PRO A 238 6.94 2.90 5.47
N THR A 239 5.80 3.55 5.28
CA THR A 239 4.83 3.15 4.25
C THR A 239 5.34 3.55 2.85
N ASN A 240 5.88 4.77 2.74
CA ASN A 240 6.48 5.29 1.51
C ASN A 240 7.92 5.72 1.78
N LEU A 241 8.87 5.22 0.98
CA LEU A 241 10.25 5.70 0.95
C LEU A 241 10.48 6.54 -0.30
N ILE A 242 10.84 7.81 -0.10
CA ILE A 242 11.17 8.76 -1.16
C ILE A 242 12.69 8.88 -1.24
N LEU A 243 13.27 8.32 -2.30
CA LEU A 243 14.70 8.37 -2.59
C LEU A 243 15.05 9.71 -3.25
N THR A 244 15.97 10.44 -2.62
CA THR A 244 16.36 11.81 -3.00
C THR A 244 17.88 11.97 -2.88
N HIS A 245 18.41 13.18 -3.01
CA HIS A 245 19.85 13.44 -3.09
C HIS A 245 20.52 12.79 -4.30
N LEU A 246 19.76 12.70 -5.40
CA LEU A 246 20.23 12.23 -6.70
C LEU A 246 20.58 13.43 -7.59
N CYS A 247 21.47 13.27 -8.56
CA CYS A 247 21.82 14.26 -9.57
C CYS A 247 22.26 15.63 -9.00
N GLU A 248 22.93 15.64 -7.85
CA GLU A 248 23.40 16.85 -7.19
C GLU A 248 24.51 17.54 -7.99
N ILE A 249 24.20 18.70 -8.59
CA ILE A 249 25.06 19.41 -9.56
C ILE A 249 26.47 19.70 -9.02
N SER A 250 26.62 19.93 -7.71
CA SER A 250 27.90 20.22 -7.05
C SER A 250 28.86 19.04 -6.98
N ARG A 251 28.39 17.80 -7.17
CA ARG A 251 29.21 16.59 -7.04
C ARG A 251 29.99 16.28 -8.30
N SER A 252 31.16 15.67 -8.12
CA SER A 252 31.96 14.99 -9.13
C SER A 252 31.40 13.62 -9.49
N ALA A 253 31.96 12.98 -10.52
CA ALA A 253 31.47 11.71 -11.05
C ALA A 253 31.57 10.51 -10.08
N ASP A 254 32.42 10.64 -9.06
CA ASP A 254 32.65 9.68 -7.96
C ASP A 254 31.69 9.85 -6.78
N SER A 255 30.97 10.98 -6.71
CA SER A 255 30.10 11.32 -5.60
C SER A 255 28.65 11.64 -6.01
N MET A 256 28.33 11.66 -7.32
CA MET A 256 26.97 11.95 -7.81
C MET A 256 26.15 10.68 -7.95
N TRP A 257 25.13 10.53 -7.10
CA TRP A 257 24.13 9.47 -7.25
C TRP A 257 23.15 9.79 -8.38
N LEU A 258 22.59 8.77 -9.02
CA LEU A 258 21.81 8.88 -10.26
C LEU A 258 20.62 7.93 -10.18
N PRO A 259 19.60 8.06 -11.05
CA PRO A 259 18.41 7.21 -11.02
C PRO A 259 18.71 5.71 -11.04
N ARG A 260 19.78 5.29 -11.75
CA ARG A 260 20.24 3.89 -11.75
C ARG A 260 20.56 3.35 -10.34
N HIS A 261 21.08 4.19 -9.44
CA HIS A 261 21.40 3.80 -8.07
C HIS A 261 20.12 3.67 -7.23
N ALA A 262 19.15 4.57 -7.46
CA ALA A 262 17.83 4.45 -6.86
C ALA A 262 17.11 3.17 -7.31
N ASP A 263 17.27 2.76 -8.57
CA ASP A 263 16.69 1.51 -9.07
C ASP A 263 17.30 0.26 -8.43
N LEU A 264 18.58 0.29 -8.02
CA LEU A 264 19.18 -0.78 -7.24
C LEU A 264 18.55 -0.88 -5.86
N ILE A 265 18.39 0.26 -5.18
CA ILE A 265 17.74 0.34 -3.86
C ILE A 265 16.28 -0.13 -3.94
N LYS A 266 15.54 0.29 -4.98
CA LYS A 266 14.15 -0.16 -5.20
C LYS A 266 14.06 -1.68 -5.32
N LYS A 267 14.98 -2.32 -6.05
CA LYS A 267 15.02 -3.77 -6.20
C LYS A 267 15.34 -4.48 -4.89
N GLU A 268 16.30 -3.95 -4.14
CA GLU A 268 16.68 -4.48 -2.83
C GLU A 268 15.50 -4.39 -1.85
N ILE A 269 14.87 -3.21 -1.74
CA ILE A 269 13.71 -3.01 -0.86
C ILE A 269 12.51 -3.85 -1.29
N ALA A 270 12.24 -3.98 -2.59
CA ALA A 270 11.16 -4.85 -3.07
C ALA A 270 11.35 -6.33 -2.68
N THR A 271 12.60 -6.75 -2.42
CA THR A 271 12.92 -8.09 -1.92
C THR A 271 12.81 -8.17 -0.39
N LEU A 272 13.25 -7.13 0.33
CA LEU A 272 13.26 -7.09 1.81
C LEU A 272 11.90 -6.75 2.43
N SER A 273 11.12 -5.89 1.78
CA SER A 273 9.87 -5.30 2.27
C SER A 273 9.01 -4.88 1.06
N PRO A 274 8.32 -5.84 0.39
CA PRO A 274 7.50 -5.57 -0.79
C PRO A 274 6.31 -4.64 -0.51
N GLU A 275 5.93 -4.46 0.77
CA GLU A 275 4.89 -3.54 1.23
C GLU A 275 5.34 -2.08 1.27
N THR A 276 6.65 -1.80 1.31
CA THR A 276 7.18 -0.43 1.28
C THR A 276 7.15 0.12 -0.14
N TYR A 277 6.39 1.19 -0.37
CA TYR A 277 6.35 1.85 -1.68
C TYR A 277 7.56 2.76 -1.86
N VAL A 278 8.40 2.48 -2.86
CA VAL A 278 9.64 3.23 -3.10
C VAL A 278 9.54 4.11 -4.34
N THR A 279 9.65 5.42 -4.15
CA THR A 279 9.63 6.41 -5.24
C THR A 279 10.96 7.14 -5.33
N ALA A 280 11.41 7.45 -6.55
CA ALA A 280 12.54 8.34 -6.78
C ALA A 280 12.06 9.49 -7.68
N PRO A 281 11.67 10.64 -7.10
CA PRO A 281 11.05 11.73 -7.86
C PRO A 281 12.03 12.35 -8.86
N HIS A 282 11.51 12.77 -10.01
CA HIS A 282 12.28 13.58 -10.95
C HIS A 282 12.28 15.04 -10.51
N PHE A 283 13.34 15.78 -10.84
CA PHE A 283 13.37 17.22 -10.62
C PHE A 283 12.26 17.93 -11.41
N GLY A 284 11.57 18.85 -10.76
CA GLY A 284 10.38 19.53 -11.29
C GLY A 284 9.07 18.78 -11.03
N SER A 285 9.12 17.54 -10.51
CA SER A 285 7.90 16.81 -10.16
C SER A 285 7.27 17.31 -8.87
N LEU A 286 6.01 16.93 -8.69
CA LEU A 286 5.23 17.12 -7.48
C LEU A 286 4.69 15.77 -7.02
N LEU A 287 4.50 15.62 -5.71
CA LEU A 287 3.81 14.50 -5.10
C LEU A 287 2.80 15.03 -4.09
N THR A 288 1.57 14.52 -4.14
CA THR A 288 0.61 14.71 -3.05
C THR A 288 0.92 13.69 -1.96
N LEU A 289 1.16 14.18 -0.75
CA LEU A 289 1.32 13.39 0.45
C LEU A 289 -0.07 13.20 1.03
N GLU A 290 -0.56 11.97 0.92
CA GLU A 290 -1.84 11.56 1.43
C GLU A 290 -1.58 10.42 2.40
N LYS A 291 -2.17 10.52 3.59
CA LYS A 291 -2.34 9.30 4.35
C LYS A 291 -3.30 8.43 3.56
N LYS A 292 -2.83 7.31 3.01
CA LYS A 292 -3.71 6.13 2.94
C LYS A 292 -3.88 5.60 4.36
N PHE A 293 -4.45 6.43 5.22
CA PHE A 293 -4.96 6.01 6.51
C PHE A 293 -6.36 5.53 6.25
N THR A 294 -6.46 4.24 5.96
CA THR A 294 -7.64 3.56 6.42
C THR A 294 -7.42 3.27 7.88
N ARG A 295 -8.13 4.03 8.73
CA ARG A 295 -8.18 3.78 10.17
C ARG A 295 -8.48 2.30 10.38
N ASP A 296 -7.64 1.61 11.13
CA ASP A 296 -7.93 0.22 11.51
C ASP A 296 -9.01 0.21 12.59
N ILE A 297 -10.26 0.49 12.19
CA ILE A 297 -11.36 0.61 13.16
C ILE A 297 -11.58 -0.69 13.95
N PHE A 298 -11.06 -1.82 13.46
CA PHE A 298 -11.06 -3.09 14.18
C PHE A 298 -10.34 -2.97 15.52
N VAL A 299 -9.18 -2.29 15.59
CA VAL A 299 -8.46 -2.13 16.88
C VAL A 299 -9.23 -1.28 17.87
N ASP A 300 -10.08 -0.38 17.38
CA ASP A 300 -10.93 0.49 18.18
C ASP A 300 -12.24 -0.19 18.61
N TRP A 301 -12.57 -1.36 18.06
CA TRP A 301 -13.78 -2.08 18.43
C TRP A 301 -13.73 -2.59 19.87
N PRO A 302 -14.90 -2.69 20.54
CA PRO A 302 -15.00 -3.49 21.76
C PRO A 302 -14.49 -4.91 21.54
N GLN A 303 -13.81 -5.48 22.53
CA GLN A 303 -13.26 -6.86 22.46
C GLN A 303 -14.32 -7.91 22.08
N THR A 304 -15.59 -7.69 22.44
CA THR A 304 -16.71 -8.55 22.05
C THR A 304 -16.94 -8.56 20.54
N MET A 305 -16.87 -7.40 19.89
CA MET A 305 -17.03 -7.26 18.44
C MET A 305 -15.80 -7.76 17.69
N GLN A 306 -14.59 -7.52 18.20
CA GLN A 306 -13.36 -8.12 17.65
C GLN A 306 -13.45 -9.65 17.70
N SER A 307 -13.85 -10.22 18.85
CA SER A 307 -14.02 -11.65 19.03
C SER A 307 -15.09 -12.22 18.09
N GLU A 308 -16.21 -11.51 17.92
CA GLU A 308 -17.26 -11.89 16.97
C GLU A 308 -16.74 -11.96 15.52
N PHE A 309 -15.99 -10.95 15.08
CA PHE A 309 -15.39 -10.91 13.75
C PHE A 309 -14.38 -12.04 13.55
N LEU A 310 -13.45 -12.23 14.48
CA LEU A 310 -12.43 -13.29 14.39
C LEU A 310 -13.05 -14.69 14.46
N ASN A 311 -14.18 -14.85 15.16
CA ASN A 311 -14.96 -16.08 15.20
C ASN A 311 -15.71 -16.37 13.89
N ASN A 312 -15.77 -15.40 12.97
CA ASN A 312 -16.30 -15.53 11.62
C ASN A 312 -15.19 -15.48 10.55
N LEU A 313 -13.91 -15.51 10.93
CA LEU A 313 -12.77 -15.57 10.01
C LEU A 313 -12.10 -16.95 10.01
N GLY A 314 -11.99 -17.56 8.83
CA GLY A 314 -11.33 -18.83 8.60
C GLY A 314 -10.55 -18.87 7.29
N VAL A 315 -10.28 -20.09 6.82
CA VAL A 315 -9.43 -20.32 5.63
C VAL A 315 -10.12 -21.23 4.62
N CYS A 316 -9.80 -21.03 3.35
CA CYS A 316 -10.12 -21.97 2.28
C CYS A 316 -8.85 -22.76 1.92
N ILE A 317 -8.96 -24.08 1.86
CA ILE A 317 -7.88 -24.96 1.39
C ILE A 317 -8.37 -25.82 0.24
N LYS A 318 -7.46 -26.12 -0.70
CA LYS A 318 -7.77 -27.02 -1.80
C LYS A 318 -7.67 -28.47 -1.37
N LEU A 319 -8.63 -29.28 -1.81
CA LEU A 319 -8.73 -30.70 -1.50
C LEU A 319 -7.60 -31.54 -2.11
N ASP A 320 -6.89 -31.05 -3.11
CA ASP A 320 -5.68 -31.72 -3.61
C ASP A 320 -4.46 -31.54 -2.67
N ARG A 321 -4.54 -30.60 -1.73
CA ARG A 321 -3.48 -30.29 -0.75
C ARG A 321 -3.94 -30.40 0.70
N TYR A 322 -5.12 -30.98 0.96
CA TYR A 322 -5.69 -30.98 2.31
C TYR A 322 -4.81 -31.70 3.33
N THR A 323 -4.15 -32.78 2.93
CA THR A 323 -3.23 -33.55 3.78
C THR A 323 -2.03 -32.73 4.25
N GLU A 324 -1.59 -31.75 3.46
CA GLU A 324 -0.48 -30.86 3.79
C GLU A 324 -0.89 -29.76 4.78
N LEU A 325 -2.15 -29.31 4.72
CA LEU A 325 -2.57 -28.06 5.35
C LEU A 325 -3.51 -28.25 6.55
N ILE A 326 -4.33 -29.30 6.56
CA ILE A 326 -5.44 -29.43 7.53
C ILE A 326 -4.95 -29.53 8.98
N ASP A 327 -3.79 -30.15 9.22
CA ASP A 327 -3.21 -30.24 10.56
C ASP A 327 -2.76 -28.88 11.09
N ASP A 328 -2.22 -28.02 10.23
CA ASP A 328 -1.89 -26.64 10.60
C ASP A 328 -3.16 -25.81 10.82
N VAL A 329 -4.24 -26.06 10.06
CA VAL A 329 -5.55 -25.44 10.30
C VAL A 329 -6.10 -25.83 11.68
N ILE A 330 -6.02 -27.11 12.05
CA ILE A 330 -6.40 -27.62 13.38
C ILE A 330 -5.56 -26.93 14.46
N ALA A 331 -4.23 -26.89 14.29
CA ALA A 331 -3.32 -26.25 15.24
C ALA A 331 -3.60 -24.75 15.42
N SER A 332 -3.97 -24.06 14.33
CA SER A 332 -4.34 -22.64 14.36
C SER A 332 -5.71 -22.36 15.01
N ARG A 333 -6.50 -23.40 15.30
CA ARG A 333 -7.88 -23.31 15.81
C ARG A 333 -8.72 -22.35 14.96
N SER A 334 -8.69 -22.54 13.64
CA SER A 334 -9.56 -21.79 12.73
C SER A 334 -11.03 -22.15 12.99
N PRO A 335 -11.94 -21.21 13.32
CA PRO A 335 -13.34 -21.53 13.58
C PRO A 335 -14.11 -21.83 12.30
N LEU A 336 -13.59 -21.47 11.12
CA LEU A 336 -14.20 -21.81 9.84
C LEU A 336 -13.17 -22.44 8.92
N LEU A 337 -13.65 -23.37 8.11
CA LEU A 337 -12.89 -24.08 7.10
C LEU A 337 -13.75 -24.19 5.85
N GLU A 338 -13.18 -23.80 4.72
CA GLU A 338 -13.74 -24.13 3.42
C GLU A 338 -12.83 -25.10 2.67
N LEU A 339 -13.45 -26.07 2.00
CA LEU A 339 -12.79 -27.05 1.16
C LEU A 339 -13.17 -26.79 -0.30
N ASN A 340 -12.18 -26.62 -1.16
CA ASN A 340 -12.35 -26.38 -2.59
C ASN A 340 -11.75 -27.51 -3.41
N GLY A 341 -12.50 -28.06 -4.37
CA GLY A 341 -12.01 -29.00 -5.37
C GLY A 341 -12.73 -30.34 -5.39
N ALA A 342 -12.09 -31.35 -5.99
CA ALA A 342 -12.65 -32.68 -6.05
C ALA A 342 -12.45 -33.44 -4.73
N LEU A 343 -13.43 -34.25 -4.35
CA LEU A 343 -13.31 -35.16 -3.22
C LEU A 343 -12.09 -36.10 -3.39
N PRO A 344 -11.33 -36.35 -2.30
CA PRO A 344 -10.25 -37.33 -2.32
C PRO A 344 -10.80 -38.76 -2.39
N GLU A 345 -9.95 -39.72 -2.77
CA GLU A 345 -10.32 -41.14 -2.77
C GLU A 345 -10.56 -41.67 -1.35
N ASP A 346 -9.76 -41.21 -0.39
CA ASP A 346 -9.86 -41.58 1.03
C ASP A 346 -10.74 -40.58 1.80
N ILE A 347 -12.05 -40.81 1.76
CA ILE A 347 -13.05 -39.99 2.47
C ILE A 347 -12.98 -40.18 3.99
N ASP A 348 -12.64 -41.38 4.47
CA ASP A 348 -12.58 -41.67 5.90
C ASP A 348 -11.46 -40.87 6.58
N THR A 349 -10.31 -40.74 5.93
CA THR A 349 -9.23 -39.86 6.41
C THR A 349 -9.68 -38.39 6.47
N LEU A 350 -10.37 -37.90 5.44
CA LEU A 350 -10.90 -36.54 5.45
C LEU A 350 -11.92 -36.34 6.58
N ALA A 351 -12.84 -37.28 6.79
CA ALA A 351 -13.82 -37.26 7.87
C ALA A 351 -13.15 -37.16 9.25
N ASN A 352 -12.15 -38.01 9.51
CA ASN A 352 -11.39 -37.99 10.78
C ASN A 352 -10.68 -36.64 11.03
N LYS A 353 -10.15 -36.01 9.97
CA LYS A 353 -9.52 -34.68 10.08
C LYS A 353 -10.56 -33.58 10.33
N ILE A 354 -11.73 -33.65 9.71
CA ILE A 354 -12.85 -32.74 9.99
C ILE A 354 -13.30 -32.88 11.45
N ASP A 355 -13.46 -34.10 11.96
CA ASP A 355 -13.81 -34.36 13.36
C ASP A 355 -12.76 -33.80 14.33
N SER A 356 -11.48 -33.99 14.00
CA SER A 356 -10.36 -33.42 14.76
C SER A 356 -10.43 -31.89 14.79
N TRP A 357 -10.72 -31.25 13.65
CA TRP A 357 -10.92 -29.81 13.54
C TRP A 357 -12.14 -29.32 14.35
N ARG A 358 -13.27 -30.03 14.30
CA ARG A 358 -14.45 -29.73 15.14
C ARG A 358 -14.11 -29.79 16.63
N SER A 359 -13.35 -30.81 17.05
CA SER A 359 -13.00 -31.01 18.46
C SER A 359 -12.18 -29.88 19.09
N VAL A 360 -11.43 -29.11 18.28
CA VAL A 360 -10.62 -27.96 18.73
C VAL A 360 -11.32 -26.61 18.56
N GLY A 361 -12.61 -26.62 18.20
CA GLY A 361 -13.43 -25.41 18.09
C GLY A 361 -13.86 -25.05 16.66
N GLY A 362 -13.75 -25.96 15.68
CA GLY A 362 -14.29 -25.76 14.34
C GLY A 362 -15.82 -25.60 14.32
N ARG A 363 -16.32 -24.50 13.76
CA ARG A 363 -17.75 -24.08 13.82
C ARG A 363 -18.48 -24.13 12.49
N ILE A 364 -17.85 -23.73 11.38
CA ILE A 364 -18.52 -23.70 10.07
C ILE A 364 -17.64 -24.36 9.02
N LEU A 365 -18.16 -25.44 8.42
CA LEU A 365 -17.57 -26.14 7.30
C LEU A 365 -18.30 -25.74 6.01
N SER A 366 -17.57 -25.16 5.06
CA SER A 366 -18.06 -24.82 3.72
C SER A 366 -17.47 -25.75 2.67
N TYR A 367 -18.26 -26.07 1.66
CA TYR A 367 -17.77 -26.71 0.44
C TYR A 367 -17.93 -25.77 -0.75
N HIS A 368 -16.82 -25.46 -1.40
CA HIS A 368 -16.82 -24.71 -2.64
C HIS A 368 -17.04 -25.67 -3.81
N ILE A 369 -18.23 -25.61 -4.41
CA ILE A 369 -18.60 -26.48 -5.53
C ILE A 369 -17.78 -26.08 -6.76
N PRO A 370 -17.20 -27.04 -7.50
CA PRO A 370 -16.46 -26.76 -8.74
C PRO A 370 -17.30 -25.98 -9.78
N ASP A 371 -16.60 -25.19 -10.61
CA ASP A 371 -17.19 -24.41 -11.71
C ASP A 371 -18.22 -25.21 -12.53
N ILE A 372 -19.41 -24.62 -12.68
CA ILE A 372 -20.42 -25.14 -13.60
C ILE A 372 -20.12 -24.64 -15.00
N VAL A 373 -19.37 -25.47 -15.74
CA VAL A 373 -19.07 -25.27 -17.16
C VAL A 373 -20.07 -26.10 -17.98
N PRO A 374 -21.05 -25.49 -18.67
CA PRO A 374 -22.15 -26.23 -19.30
C PRO A 374 -21.69 -27.29 -20.30
N ALA A 375 -20.62 -27.00 -21.06
CA ALA A 375 -20.10 -27.90 -22.09
C ALA A 375 -19.47 -29.20 -21.53
N SER A 376 -19.05 -29.22 -20.27
CA SER A 376 -18.36 -30.35 -19.64
C SER A 376 -19.00 -30.77 -18.32
N LEU A 377 -20.25 -30.36 -18.09
CA LEU A 377 -20.93 -30.60 -16.83
C LEU A 377 -21.25 -32.08 -16.65
N ASN A 378 -20.81 -32.63 -15.52
CA ASN A 378 -21.30 -33.91 -15.01
C ASN A 378 -22.13 -33.65 -13.75
N LEU A 379 -23.43 -33.44 -13.93
CA LEU A 379 -24.36 -33.07 -12.86
C LEU A 379 -24.46 -34.15 -11.78
N ASP A 380 -24.50 -35.42 -12.17
CA ASP A 380 -24.58 -36.55 -11.23
C ASP A 380 -23.35 -36.62 -10.31
N LYS A 381 -22.16 -36.36 -10.85
CA LYS A 381 -20.91 -36.29 -10.06
C LYS A 381 -20.95 -35.14 -9.05
N LEU A 382 -21.45 -33.97 -9.44
CA LEU A 382 -21.58 -32.82 -8.51
C LEU A 382 -22.62 -33.09 -7.42
N ILE A 383 -23.76 -33.69 -7.76
CA ILE A 383 -24.80 -34.08 -6.80
C ILE A 383 -24.26 -35.14 -5.83
N ALA A 384 -23.53 -36.13 -6.32
CA ALA A 384 -22.88 -37.14 -5.48
C ALA A 384 -21.88 -36.47 -4.51
N GLY A 385 -21.06 -35.53 -4.99
CA GLY A 385 -20.16 -34.76 -4.14
C GLY A 385 -20.90 -33.97 -3.06
N CYS A 386 -22.01 -33.32 -3.39
CA CYS A 386 -22.85 -32.62 -2.41
C CYS A 386 -23.39 -33.56 -1.33
N LYS A 387 -23.83 -34.77 -1.71
CA LYS A 387 -24.32 -35.78 -0.75
C LYS A 387 -23.21 -36.25 0.19
N THR A 388 -22.01 -36.54 -0.33
CA THR A 388 -20.87 -36.90 0.51
C THR A 388 -20.50 -35.79 1.47
N PHE A 389 -20.51 -34.52 1.04
CA PHE A 389 -20.26 -33.41 1.95
C PHE A 389 -21.36 -33.22 3.00
N ILE A 390 -22.63 -33.47 2.66
CA ILE A 390 -23.73 -33.52 3.65
C ILE A 390 -23.43 -34.57 4.73
N GLU A 391 -22.95 -35.75 4.34
CA GLU A 391 -22.56 -36.82 5.28
C GLU A 391 -21.36 -36.42 6.14
N LEU A 392 -20.43 -35.60 5.62
CA LEU A 392 -19.31 -35.01 6.36
C LEU A 392 -19.73 -33.83 7.26
N GLY A 393 -21.02 -33.48 7.32
CA GLY A 393 -21.52 -32.41 8.19
C GLY A 393 -21.13 -31.00 7.74
N ILE A 394 -21.20 -30.71 6.43
CA ILE A 394 -21.11 -29.32 5.95
C ILE A 394 -22.26 -28.47 6.49
N ASP A 395 -21.99 -27.19 6.69
CA ASP A 395 -22.98 -26.20 7.11
C ASP A 395 -23.47 -25.36 5.92
N ARG A 396 -22.61 -25.22 4.91
CA ARG A 396 -22.87 -24.36 3.75
C ARG A 396 -22.11 -24.76 2.50
N VAL A 397 -22.52 -24.17 1.37
CA VAL A 397 -21.79 -24.26 0.11
C VAL A 397 -21.57 -22.89 -0.52
N THR A 398 -20.52 -22.82 -1.33
CA THR A 398 -20.23 -21.72 -2.25
C THR A 398 -20.41 -22.21 -3.69
N LEU A 399 -21.09 -21.42 -4.51
CA LEU A 399 -21.48 -21.78 -5.87
C LEU A 399 -21.30 -20.60 -6.82
N HIS A 400 -20.54 -20.80 -7.89
CA HIS A 400 -20.45 -19.82 -8.97
C HIS A 400 -21.75 -19.79 -9.80
N PRO A 401 -22.12 -18.65 -10.40
CA PRO A 401 -23.08 -18.61 -11.50
C PRO A 401 -22.53 -19.38 -12.71
N PRO A 402 -23.39 -19.78 -13.67
CA PRO A 402 -22.96 -20.60 -14.79
C PRO A 402 -21.92 -19.87 -15.63
N ARG A 403 -20.83 -20.57 -15.95
CA ARG A 403 -19.72 -20.02 -16.74
C ARG A 403 -20.10 -19.91 -18.21
N CYS A 404 -20.89 -18.90 -18.54
CA CYS A 404 -21.39 -18.61 -19.88
C CYS A 404 -21.53 -17.10 -20.11
N PRO A 405 -21.49 -16.64 -21.37
CA PRO A 405 -21.82 -15.25 -21.70
C PRO A 405 -23.24 -14.87 -21.26
N VAL A 406 -23.43 -13.62 -20.85
CA VAL A 406 -24.74 -13.09 -20.40
C VAL A 406 -25.84 -13.27 -21.46
N ALA A 407 -25.50 -13.09 -22.74
CA ALA A 407 -26.45 -13.30 -23.84
C ALA A 407 -26.94 -14.76 -23.92
N ASP A 408 -26.03 -15.72 -23.78
CA ASP A 408 -26.34 -17.15 -23.81
C ASP A 408 -27.16 -17.57 -22.59
N PHE A 409 -26.84 -16.99 -21.42
CA PHE A 409 -27.63 -17.15 -20.21
C PHE A 409 -29.08 -16.70 -20.42
N HIS A 410 -29.30 -15.48 -20.94
CA HIS A 410 -30.65 -14.97 -21.16
C HIS A 410 -31.45 -15.82 -22.17
N ALA A 411 -30.80 -16.27 -23.24
CA ALA A 411 -31.43 -17.15 -24.24
C ALA A 411 -31.87 -18.51 -23.65
N ASN A 412 -31.19 -19.00 -22.60
CA ASN A 412 -31.39 -20.34 -22.04
C ASN A 412 -31.70 -20.34 -20.53
N SER A 413 -32.16 -19.22 -19.97
CA SER A 413 -32.23 -19.01 -18.52
C SER A 413 -33.04 -20.09 -17.78
N SER A 414 -34.17 -20.53 -18.35
CA SER A 414 -34.97 -21.61 -17.78
C SER A 414 -34.17 -22.90 -17.61
N HIS A 415 -33.37 -23.29 -18.61
CA HIS A 415 -32.54 -24.49 -18.54
C HIS A 415 -31.50 -24.39 -17.42
N TYR A 416 -30.83 -23.24 -17.31
CA TYR A 416 -29.87 -23.02 -16.22
C TYR A 416 -30.52 -23.09 -14.84
N PHE A 417 -31.70 -22.50 -14.65
CA PHE A 417 -32.37 -22.58 -13.36
C PHE A 417 -32.88 -23.98 -13.01
N GLU A 418 -33.31 -24.81 -13.99
CA GLU A 418 -33.61 -26.23 -13.72
C GLU A 418 -32.37 -27.01 -13.30
N LEU A 419 -31.25 -26.79 -14.00
CA LEU A 419 -29.98 -27.43 -13.71
C LEU A 419 -29.49 -27.09 -12.30
N TYR A 420 -29.52 -25.80 -11.93
CA TYR A 420 -29.14 -25.37 -10.59
C TYR A 420 -30.11 -25.86 -9.53
N ALA A 421 -31.43 -25.82 -9.78
CA ALA A 421 -32.43 -26.34 -8.85
C ALA A 421 -32.23 -27.84 -8.57
N THR A 422 -31.88 -28.60 -9.61
CA THR A 422 -31.56 -30.03 -9.49
C THR A 422 -30.28 -30.26 -8.69
N LEU A 423 -29.22 -29.48 -8.98
CA LEU A 423 -27.96 -29.58 -8.26
C LEU A 423 -28.12 -29.29 -6.76
N VAL A 424 -28.86 -28.24 -6.42
CA VAL A 424 -28.98 -27.79 -5.02
C VAL A 424 -30.09 -28.51 -4.24
N GLU A 425 -30.95 -29.30 -4.89
CA GLU A 425 -32.02 -30.05 -4.24
C GLU A 425 -31.57 -30.83 -2.97
N PRO A 426 -30.48 -31.62 -2.97
CA PRO A 426 -30.02 -32.29 -1.75
C PRO A 426 -29.59 -31.30 -0.65
N LEU A 427 -28.98 -30.18 -1.01
CA LEU A 427 -28.54 -29.14 -0.08
C LEU A 427 -29.74 -28.41 0.55
N VAL A 428 -30.77 -28.13 -0.25
CA VAL A 428 -32.05 -27.55 0.18
C VAL A 428 -32.75 -28.50 1.16
N LYS A 429 -32.83 -29.80 0.84
CA LYS A 429 -33.42 -30.81 1.74
C LYS A 429 -32.67 -30.94 3.06
N ALA A 430 -31.35 -30.76 3.04
CA ALA A 430 -30.50 -30.74 4.23
C ALA A 430 -30.57 -29.43 5.02
N GLY A 431 -31.24 -28.38 4.51
CA GLY A 431 -31.36 -27.10 5.21
C GLY A 431 -30.08 -26.26 5.24
N LEU A 432 -29.17 -26.48 4.30
CA LEU A 432 -27.87 -25.79 4.26
C LEU A 432 -27.94 -24.37 3.70
N ALA A 433 -26.98 -23.52 4.05
CA ALA A 433 -26.85 -22.21 3.42
C ALA A 433 -26.16 -22.32 2.05
N ILE A 434 -26.71 -21.65 1.03
CA ILE A 434 -26.16 -21.66 -0.34
C ILE A 434 -25.75 -20.22 -0.68
N GLY A 435 -24.47 -20.00 -0.94
CA GLY A 435 -23.95 -18.70 -1.36
C GLY A 435 -23.63 -18.67 -2.86
N ILE A 436 -24.23 -17.73 -3.60
CA ILE A 436 -23.91 -17.48 -5.01
C ILE A 436 -22.80 -16.45 -5.10
N GLU A 437 -21.68 -16.79 -5.72
CA GLU A 437 -20.49 -15.93 -5.75
C GLU A 437 -20.47 -14.94 -6.93
N ASN A 438 -19.93 -13.73 -6.72
CA ASN A 438 -19.58 -12.86 -7.83
C ASN A 438 -18.29 -13.32 -8.50
N MET A 439 -18.18 -13.09 -9.80
CA MET A 439 -17.06 -13.52 -10.64
C MET A 439 -16.15 -12.35 -11.01
N HIS A 440 -14.90 -12.66 -11.36
CA HIS A 440 -13.97 -11.71 -11.96
C HIS A 440 -13.89 -11.84 -13.49
N MET A 441 -13.59 -10.74 -14.18
CA MET A 441 -13.22 -10.74 -15.60
C MET A 441 -11.88 -11.42 -15.82
N ALA A 442 -11.78 -12.25 -16.86
CA ALA A 442 -10.50 -12.76 -17.32
C ALA A 442 -9.82 -11.75 -18.27
N ALA A 443 -8.48 -11.81 -18.39
CA ALA A 443 -7.71 -10.88 -19.23
C ALA A 443 -8.13 -10.85 -20.71
N ASN A 444 -8.76 -11.91 -21.20
CA ASN A 444 -9.23 -12.07 -22.57
C ASN A 444 -10.73 -11.75 -22.76
N GLU A 445 -11.41 -11.22 -21.74
CA GLU A 445 -12.84 -10.92 -21.81
C GLU A 445 -13.08 -9.45 -22.13
N PRO A 446 -13.67 -9.11 -23.28
CA PRO A 446 -13.97 -7.74 -23.59
C PRO A 446 -15.11 -7.24 -22.69
N PRO A 447 -15.01 -6.01 -22.13
CA PRO A 447 -16.19 -5.33 -21.61
C PRO A 447 -17.16 -5.17 -22.79
N HIS A 448 -18.43 -5.54 -22.60
CA HIS A 448 -19.54 -5.55 -23.57
C HIS A 448 -19.81 -6.87 -24.35
N ALA A 449 -21.11 -7.17 -24.46
CA ALA A 449 -21.81 -8.26 -25.18
C ALA A 449 -21.36 -9.72 -24.99
N ARG A 450 -20.13 -9.98 -24.54
CA ARG A 450 -19.54 -11.33 -24.42
C ARG A 450 -18.94 -11.63 -23.05
N TYR A 451 -19.13 -10.74 -22.07
CA TYR A 451 -18.70 -11.00 -20.70
C TYR A 451 -19.57 -12.09 -20.05
N ARG A 452 -18.99 -12.80 -19.09
CA ARG A 452 -19.66 -13.87 -18.35
C ARG A 452 -20.58 -13.31 -17.27
N LEU A 453 -21.60 -14.09 -16.92
CA LEU A 453 -22.53 -13.75 -15.84
C LEU A 453 -21.82 -13.65 -14.49
N GLY A 454 -22.23 -12.69 -13.65
CA GLY A 454 -21.81 -12.58 -12.26
C GLY A 454 -20.77 -11.49 -12.00
N HIS A 455 -20.52 -10.61 -12.98
CA HIS A 455 -19.60 -9.48 -12.81
C HIS A 455 -20.30 -8.25 -12.21
N LEU A 456 -21.64 -8.19 -12.28
CA LEU A 456 -22.43 -7.03 -11.84
C LEU A 456 -23.34 -7.36 -10.66
N PRO A 457 -23.58 -6.40 -9.73
CA PRO A 457 -24.47 -6.62 -8.59
C PRO A 457 -25.87 -7.12 -8.98
N ALA A 458 -26.44 -6.51 -10.03
CA ALA A 458 -27.78 -6.84 -10.50
C ALA A 458 -27.89 -8.27 -11.05
N GLU A 459 -26.80 -8.83 -11.59
CA GLU A 459 -26.78 -10.20 -12.11
C GLU A 459 -26.79 -11.22 -10.96
N CYS A 460 -25.99 -10.97 -9.93
CA CYS A 460 -25.97 -11.81 -8.72
C CYS A 460 -27.33 -11.81 -8.03
N VAL A 461 -27.94 -10.62 -7.82
CA VAL A 461 -29.28 -10.49 -7.23
C VAL A 461 -30.33 -11.23 -8.06
N MET A 462 -30.38 -11.00 -9.37
CA MET A 462 -31.31 -11.68 -10.26
C MET A 462 -31.17 -13.21 -10.16
N PHE A 463 -29.93 -13.73 -10.14
CA PHE A 463 -29.70 -15.16 -10.07
C PHE A 463 -30.18 -15.77 -8.74
N ILE A 464 -29.86 -15.10 -7.62
CA ILE A 464 -30.31 -15.50 -6.28
C ILE A 464 -31.84 -15.53 -6.21
N ASP A 465 -32.52 -14.45 -6.61
CA ASP A 465 -33.97 -14.33 -6.54
C ASP A 465 -34.67 -15.41 -7.37
N LYS A 466 -34.20 -15.62 -8.60
CA LYS A 466 -34.78 -16.62 -9.51
C LYS A 466 -34.56 -18.04 -9.01
N LEU A 467 -33.38 -18.36 -8.51
CA LEU A 467 -33.09 -19.70 -7.97
C LEU A 467 -33.86 -19.95 -6.66
N SER A 468 -33.95 -18.96 -5.79
CA SER A 468 -34.76 -19.02 -4.56
C SER A 468 -36.23 -19.24 -4.88
N ALA A 469 -36.80 -18.48 -5.83
CA ALA A 469 -38.18 -18.67 -6.28
C ALA A 469 -38.40 -20.05 -6.91
N LYS A 470 -37.43 -20.55 -7.69
CA LYS A 470 -37.51 -21.85 -8.36
C LYS A 470 -37.52 -23.02 -7.38
N THR A 471 -36.72 -22.93 -6.32
CA THR A 471 -36.58 -23.98 -5.30
C THR A 471 -37.56 -23.82 -4.13
N GLY A 472 -38.15 -22.62 -3.97
CA GLY A 472 -38.91 -22.25 -2.78
C GLY A 472 -38.05 -22.06 -1.53
N TYR A 473 -36.73 -22.02 -1.68
CA TYR A 473 -35.80 -22.06 -0.56
C TYR A 473 -35.22 -20.68 -0.24
N LYS A 474 -35.33 -20.26 1.02
CA LYS A 474 -34.98 -18.90 1.46
C LYS A 474 -33.52 -18.72 1.87
N ASN A 475 -32.77 -19.81 2.11
CA ASN A 475 -31.38 -19.73 2.56
C ASN A 475 -30.38 -19.74 1.38
N ILE A 476 -30.80 -19.13 0.26
CA ILE A 476 -29.94 -18.83 -0.89
C ILE A 476 -29.62 -17.35 -0.81
N GLY A 477 -28.33 -17.03 -0.71
CA GLY A 477 -27.85 -15.67 -0.53
C GLY A 477 -26.61 -15.41 -1.38
N PHE A 478 -25.98 -14.28 -1.13
CA PHE A 478 -24.81 -13.81 -1.84
C PHE A 478 -23.53 -14.24 -1.12
N HIS A 479 -22.64 -14.96 -1.82
CA HIS A 479 -21.26 -15.14 -1.36
C HIS A 479 -20.42 -14.03 -1.97
N PHE A 480 -19.93 -13.11 -1.17
CA PHE A 480 -19.19 -11.96 -1.70
C PHE A 480 -17.69 -12.23 -1.76
N ASP A 481 -17.13 -12.35 -2.94
CA ASP A 481 -15.68 -12.28 -3.14
C ASP A 481 -15.26 -10.82 -3.37
N ILE A 482 -14.55 -10.29 -2.37
CA ILE A 482 -14.09 -8.90 -2.36
C ILE A 482 -13.03 -8.63 -3.44
N GLY A 483 -12.18 -9.61 -3.72
CA GLY A 483 -11.10 -9.50 -4.68
C GLY A 483 -11.62 -9.50 -6.11
N HIS A 484 -12.60 -10.35 -6.41
CA HIS A 484 -13.29 -10.38 -7.69
C HIS A 484 -13.93 -9.02 -8.01
N ALA A 485 -14.66 -8.43 -7.04
CA ALA A 485 -15.28 -7.12 -7.23
C ALA A 485 -14.24 -5.99 -7.44
N ALA A 486 -13.08 -6.09 -6.79
CA ALA A 486 -11.99 -5.14 -6.93
C ALA A 486 -11.22 -5.25 -8.26
N ASN A 487 -11.41 -6.32 -9.05
CA ASN A 487 -10.62 -6.59 -10.25
C ASN A 487 -11.48 -6.70 -11.53
N ASN A 488 -12.65 -6.07 -11.53
CA ASN A 488 -13.62 -6.07 -12.62
C ASN A 488 -13.58 -4.75 -13.41
N THR A 489 -12.41 -4.23 -13.80
CA THR A 489 -12.33 -3.01 -14.63
C THR A 489 -13.05 -3.22 -15.97
N PRO A 490 -13.94 -2.30 -16.42
CA PRO A 490 -14.24 -0.99 -15.85
C PRO A 490 -15.35 -0.97 -14.78
N TYR A 491 -16.07 -2.07 -14.57
CA TYR A 491 -17.18 -2.16 -13.61
C TYR A 491 -16.79 -1.84 -12.16
N THR A 492 -15.55 -2.11 -11.74
CA THR A 492 -15.05 -1.71 -10.42
C THR A 492 -15.15 -0.19 -10.18
N GLN A 493 -15.10 0.65 -11.22
CA GLN A 493 -15.29 2.10 -11.07
C GLN A 493 -16.74 2.46 -10.73
N LEU A 494 -17.70 1.68 -11.23
CA LEU A 494 -19.14 1.89 -11.00
C LEU A 494 -19.61 1.19 -9.73
N PHE A 495 -19.04 0.01 -9.45
CA PHE A 495 -19.42 -0.89 -8.38
C PHE A 495 -18.16 -1.33 -7.61
N PRO A 496 -17.49 -0.40 -6.89
CA PRO A 496 -16.34 -0.75 -6.05
C PRO A 496 -16.78 -1.66 -4.90
N PRO A 497 -15.88 -2.41 -4.24
CA PRO A 497 -16.25 -3.31 -3.14
C PRO A 497 -17.15 -2.70 -2.06
N ALA A 498 -16.93 -1.44 -1.69
CA ALA A 498 -17.77 -0.71 -0.74
C ALA A 498 -19.25 -0.63 -1.20
N TYR A 499 -19.50 -0.46 -2.50
CA TYR A 499 -20.84 -0.46 -3.07
C TYR A 499 -21.54 -1.79 -2.85
N TRP A 500 -20.86 -2.92 -3.12
CA TRP A 500 -21.42 -4.26 -2.93
C TRP A 500 -21.78 -4.51 -1.46
N LEU A 501 -20.87 -4.19 -0.54
CA LEU A 501 -21.09 -4.35 0.90
C LEU A 501 -22.25 -3.49 1.42
N GLN A 502 -22.36 -2.24 0.96
CA GLN A 502 -23.42 -1.33 1.40
C GLN A 502 -24.80 -1.69 0.82
N THR A 503 -24.85 -2.09 -0.46
CA THR A 503 -26.12 -2.34 -1.17
C THR A 503 -26.63 -3.76 -1.01
N LEU A 504 -25.73 -4.74 -1.01
CA LEU A 504 -26.07 -6.16 -0.95
C LEU A 504 -25.76 -6.80 0.40
N GLY A 505 -25.24 -6.06 1.38
CA GLY A 505 -24.85 -6.60 2.69
C GLY A 505 -25.90 -7.51 3.33
N HIS A 506 -27.18 -7.11 3.27
CA HIS A 506 -28.30 -7.87 3.81
C HIS A 506 -28.56 -9.23 3.13
N LEU A 507 -28.03 -9.44 1.92
CA LEU A 507 -28.05 -10.71 1.19
C LEU A 507 -26.78 -11.55 1.43
N ILE A 508 -25.71 -10.95 1.97
CA ILE A 508 -24.43 -11.63 2.12
C ILE A 508 -24.55 -12.74 3.17
N ASN A 509 -24.29 -13.97 2.76
CA ASN A 509 -24.25 -15.16 3.64
C ASN A 509 -22.88 -15.86 3.66
N GLY A 510 -21.89 -15.30 2.97
CA GLY A 510 -20.50 -15.72 2.99
C GLY A 510 -19.58 -14.73 2.30
N MET A 511 -18.29 -14.78 2.57
CA MET A 511 -17.30 -13.98 1.85
C MET A 511 -15.99 -14.72 1.60
N HIS A 512 -15.37 -14.42 0.47
CA HIS A 512 -13.98 -14.74 0.18
C HIS A 512 -13.12 -13.48 0.33
N LEU A 513 -11.98 -13.64 1.00
CA LEU A 513 -11.00 -12.59 1.23
C LEU A 513 -9.68 -12.98 0.60
N HIS A 514 -9.21 -12.15 -0.34
CA HIS A 514 -7.87 -12.24 -0.90
C HIS A 514 -7.42 -10.90 -1.47
N GLN A 515 -6.14 -10.78 -1.78
CA GLN A 515 -5.55 -9.56 -2.35
C GLN A 515 -4.86 -9.83 -3.70
N PHE A 516 -4.32 -8.77 -4.29
CA PHE A 516 -3.55 -8.72 -5.53
C PHE A 516 -2.17 -8.13 -5.26
N ILE A 517 -1.22 -8.47 -6.13
CA ILE A 517 0.15 -7.94 -6.14
C ILE A 517 0.20 -6.42 -6.40
N ALA A 518 -0.75 -5.90 -7.17
CA ALA A 518 -0.77 -4.49 -7.57
C ALA A 518 -2.19 -4.04 -7.89
N PHE A 519 -2.37 -2.72 -7.96
CA PHE A 519 -3.58 -2.10 -8.48
C PHE A 519 -3.72 -2.39 -9.99
N PRO A 520 -4.95 -2.58 -10.50
CA PRO A 520 -5.21 -2.55 -11.93
C PRO A 520 -4.69 -1.24 -12.54
N CYS A 521 -3.89 -1.34 -13.59
CA CYS A 521 -3.38 -0.18 -14.33
C CYS A 521 -3.55 -0.38 -15.84
N THR A 522 -3.21 0.65 -16.63
CA THR A 522 -3.30 0.57 -18.10
C THR A 522 -2.49 -0.59 -18.69
N ASP A 523 -1.35 -0.90 -18.08
CA ASP A 523 -0.41 -1.90 -18.58
C ASP A 523 -0.73 -3.32 -18.07
N ASN A 524 -1.47 -3.41 -16.96
CA ASN A 524 -1.97 -4.65 -16.38
C ASN A 524 -3.36 -4.44 -15.79
N PRO A 525 -4.43 -4.45 -16.62
CA PRO A 525 -5.78 -4.17 -16.16
C PRO A 525 -6.40 -5.33 -15.35
N PHE A 526 -5.78 -6.51 -15.37
CA PHE A 526 -6.26 -7.73 -14.68
C PHE A 526 -5.11 -8.40 -13.91
N PRO A 527 -4.58 -7.76 -12.85
CA PRO A 527 -3.55 -8.35 -12.00
C PRO A 527 -3.97 -9.70 -11.42
N GLU A 528 -2.97 -10.50 -11.08
CA GLU A 528 -3.16 -11.84 -10.52
C GLU A 528 -3.69 -11.78 -9.07
N GLY A 529 -4.85 -12.40 -8.84
CA GLY A 529 -5.52 -12.48 -7.53
C GLY A 529 -5.10 -13.67 -6.66
N HIS A 530 -5.91 -13.93 -5.63
CA HIS A 530 -5.69 -14.97 -4.61
C HIS A 530 -4.32 -14.90 -3.92
N ARG A 531 -3.76 -13.68 -3.79
CA ARG A 531 -2.52 -13.39 -3.06
C ARG A 531 -2.79 -13.14 -1.58
N HIS A 532 -1.75 -13.33 -0.77
CA HIS A 532 -1.82 -13.16 0.68
C HIS A 532 -2.27 -11.76 1.10
N VAL A 533 -2.97 -11.70 2.23
CA VAL A 533 -3.43 -10.46 2.83
C VAL A 533 -2.26 -9.82 3.57
N CYS A 534 -1.87 -8.60 3.19
CA CYS A 534 -0.72 -7.91 3.78
C CYS A 534 -1.03 -7.28 5.15
N GLY A 535 -2.31 -7.04 5.47
CA GLY A 535 -2.76 -6.49 6.75
C GLY A 535 -4.25 -6.16 6.73
N ARG A 536 -4.78 -5.61 7.84
CA ARG A 536 -6.19 -5.19 7.93
C ARG A 536 -6.49 -3.95 7.06
N THR A 537 -5.55 -3.02 6.98
CA THR A 537 -5.71 -1.72 6.30
C THR A 537 -4.68 -1.49 5.19
N GLY A 538 -4.05 -2.56 4.71
CA GLY A 538 -3.00 -2.52 3.71
C GLY A 538 -3.18 -3.59 2.63
N GLY A 539 -2.64 -3.32 1.44
CA GLY A 539 -2.80 -4.16 0.24
C GLY A 539 -3.99 -3.75 -0.64
N TYR A 540 -4.23 -4.51 -1.72
CA TYR A 540 -5.32 -4.27 -2.65
C TYR A 540 -6.15 -5.54 -2.89
N PRO A 541 -7.50 -5.52 -2.74
CA PRO A 541 -8.27 -4.40 -2.22
C PRO A 541 -7.99 -4.15 -0.73
N ASP A 542 -8.21 -2.90 -0.30
CA ASP A 542 -8.28 -2.53 1.11
C ASP A 542 -9.57 -3.12 1.73
N PHE A 543 -9.49 -3.59 2.98
CA PHE A 543 -10.60 -4.26 3.67
C PHE A 543 -11.38 -3.33 4.61
N SER A 544 -11.12 -2.05 4.64
CA SER A 544 -11.78 -1.15 5.60
C SER A 544 -13.29 -1.00 5.38
N PRO A 545 -13.81 -1.01 4.14
CA PRO A 545 -15.26 -1.07 3.92
C PRO A 545 -15.93 -2.30 4.56
N LEU A 546 -15.21 -3.42 4.68
CA LEU A 546 -15.70 -4.61 5.37
C LEU A 546 -15.86 -4.35 6.88
N PHE A 547 -14.88 -3.71 7.52
CA PHE A 547 -15.00 -3.36 8.93
C PHE A 547 -16.15 -2.35 9.15
N GLU A 548 -16.30 -1.35 8.29
CA GLU A 548 -17.39 -0.37 8.43
C GLU A 548 -18.77 -1.04 8.37
N THR A 549 -18.96 -1.95 7.42
CA THR A 549 -20.21 -2.71 7.28
C THR A 549 -20.43 -3.74 8.38
N TRP A 550 -19.36 -4.32 8.93
CA TRP A 550 -19.43 -5.16 10.12
C TRP A 550 -19.94 -4.39 11.35
N THR A 551 -19.42 -3.16 11.53
CA THR A 551 -19.81 -2.24 12.61
C THR A 551 -21.29 -1.89 12.52
N ASN A 552 -21.77 -1.63 11.30
CA ASN A 552 -23.16 -1.27 11.02
C ASN A 552 -24.11 -2.47 10.96
N HIS A 553 -23.63 -3.69 11.25
CA HIS A 553 -24.40 -4.94 11.18
C HIS A 553 -25.01 -5.24 9.81
N THR A 554 -24.49 -4.62 8.74
CA THR A 554 -25.06 -4.79 7.40
C THR A 554 -24.51 -5.99 6.68
N ALA A 555 -23.30 -6.46 7.00
CA ALA A 555 -22.68 -7.63 6.39
C ALA A 555 -21.90 -8.44 7.42
N ARG A 556 -22.58 -9.39 8.08
CA ARG A 556 -21.96 -10.32 9.05
C ARG A 556 -22.13 -11.75 8.59
N ALA A 557 -21.09 -12.30 8.01
CA ALA A 557 -21.11 -13.62 7.44
C ALA A 557 -19.79 -14.37 7.70
N PRO A 558 -19.79 -15.70 7.54
CA PRO A 558 -18.58 -16.51 7.42
C PRO A 558 -17.62 -15.97 6.34
N MET A 559 -16.36 -15.72 6.70
CA MET A 559 -15.31 -15.22 5.82
C MET A 559 -14.21 -16.28 5.68
N PHE A 560 -13.81 -16.57 4.45
CA PHE A 560 -12.74 -17.52 4.15
C PHE A 560 -11.61 -16.83 3.40
N LEU A 561 -10.38 -17.01 3.90
CA LEU A 561 -9.18 -16.58 3.20
C LEU A 561 -8.88 -17.54 2.05
N GLU A 562 -9.22 -17.13 0.83
CA GLU A 562 -8.96 -17.88 -0.39
C GLU A 562 -7.66 -17.43 -1.05
N VAL A 563 -6.55 -17.68 -0.35
CA VAL A 563 -5.21 -17.33 -0.82
C VAL A 563 -4.45 -18.60 -1.17
N SER A 564 -4.05 -18.71 -2.44
CA SER A 564 -3.38 -19.90 -2.97
C SER A 564 -2.13 -19.57 -3.77
N ARG A 565 -1.80 -18.29 -3.90
CA ARG A 565 -0.68 -17.78 -4.70
C ARG A 565 0.17 -16.85 -3.85
N GLY A 566 1.49 -16.93 -3.97
CA GLY A 566 2.41 -16.18 -3.12
C GLY A 566 3.61 -16.99 -2.69
N ILE A 567 4.53 -16.31 -2.00
CA ILE A 567 5.71 -16.94 -1.39
C ILE A 567 5.28 -17.84 -0.22
N GLU A 568 4.14 -17.55 0.42
CA GLU A 568 3.80 -18.17 1.71
C GLU A 568 2.96 -19.46 1.60
N SER A 569 2.64 -19.94 0.39
CA SER A 569 2.09 -21.29 0.05
C SER A 569 0.86 -21.84 0.81
N SER A 570 0.33 -21.14 1.81
CA SER A 570 -0.75 -21.52 2.73
C SER A 570 -1.56 -20.29 3.17
N PRO A 571 -2.86 -20.40 3.48
CA PRO A 571 -3.68 -19.27 3.94
C PRO A 571 -3.43 -18.84 5.40
N LEU A 572 -2.69 -19.62 6.17
CA LEU A 572 -2.49 -19.39 7.61
C LEU A 572 -1.70 -18.12 7.97
N PRO A 573 -0.66 -17.70 7.23
CA PRO A 573 0.01 -16.43 7.47
C PRO A 573 -0.93 -15.23 7.35
N SER A 574 -1.83 -15.24 6.37
CA SER A 574 -2.88 -14.20 6.23
C SER A 574 -3.84 -14.22 7.43
N LEU A 575 -4.25 -15.42 7.88
CA LEU A 575 -5.11 -15.57 9.05
C LEU A 575 -4.44 -15.01 10.32
N HIS A 576 -3.16 -15.32 10.51
CA HIS A 576 -2.37 -14.83 11.63
C HIS A 576 -2.25 -13.29 11.59
N ARG A 577 -1.96 -12.72 10.41
CA ARG A 577 -1.90 -11.26 10.24
C ARG A 577 -3.20 -10.56 10.61
N LEU A 578 -4.35 -11.12 10.23
CA LEU A 578 -5.65 -10.51 10.55
C LEU A 578 -6.05 -10.67 12.02
N ARG A 579 -5.64 -11.76 12.67
CA ARG A 579 -5.98 -12.05 14.09
C ARG A 579 -5.18 -11.24 15.11
N ASN A 580 -3.95 -10.85 14.78
CA ASN A 580 -3.06 -10.22 15.76
C ASN A 580 -3.07 -8.71 15.63
N ASN A 581 -3.01 -8.02 16.78
CA ASN A 581 -2.71 -6.60 16.82
C ASN A 581 -1.25 -6.42 16.42
N TRP A 582 -1.01 -5.64 15.35
CA TRP A 582 0.33 -5.25 14.92
C TRP A 582 0.72 -3.94 15.59
#